data_AF-A0A6V7QP67-F1
#
_entry.id   AF-A0A6V7QP67-F1
#
_cell.length_a   1.000
_cell.length_b   1.000
_cell.length_c   1.000
_cell.angle_alpha   90.00
_cell.angle_beta   90.00
_cell.angle_gamma   90.00
#
_symmetry.space_group_name_H-M   'P 1'
#
loop_
_entity.id
_entity.type
_entity.pdbx_description
1 polymer ?
#
loop_
_entity_poly.entity_id
_entity_poly.type
_entity_poly.pdbx_seq_one_letter_code
_entity_poly.pdbx_strand_id
1 'polypeptide(L)'
;MGTLDVGGGLGIDYDGTRSGESDMSVAYGFEEYASTVVQAARLVCNQKGVVHPVLCSESGRALVSHQSILIYDALSAVQEPSDSVSSDELISRLDDLVGNPTNVHANLKSALSRRLAKQLEAAEETTYAYHANLSVFSLTPDFWGIKQLFPILPIHRLDEEPKQKGTLIDLTCDSDGKVDQFIGGTQSLPLHCVKEAAAGTTSGRSWRERTRRRWGAGTICSVGDFGTGGEIGRELRGLYGGSRGDGPSAADQLKAMHHDPAQMKVDIAKRGADVGQWTEEEEQLVSKVFGDMPYLFGAA
;
A
#
# COMPACT_ATOMS: atom_id res chain seq x y z
N MET A 1 -1.78 -31.07 37.32
CA MET A 1 -2.14 -31.00 35.89
C MET A 1 -1.36 -29.84 35.32
N GLY A 2 -0.45 -30.11 34.38
CA GLY A 2 0.46 -29.10 33.83
C GLY A 2 -0.03 -28.58 32.48
N THR A 3 0.23 -27.31 32.20
CA THR A 3 0.04 -26.68 30.89
C THR A 3 1.40 -26.59 30.22
N LEU A 4 1.45 -26.86 28.91
CA LEU A 4 2.62 -26.62 28.07
C LEU A 4 2.25 -25.55 27.05
N ASP A 5 2.89 -24.40 27.18
CA ASP A 5 2.78 -23.30 26.22
C ASP A 5 3.84 -23.46 25.13
N VAL A 6 3.41 -23.45 23.87
CA VAL A 6 4.30 -23.52 22.72
C VAL A 6 4.61 -22.15 22.12
N GLY A 7 4.04 -21.08 22.69
CA GLY A 7 4.17 -19.71 22.22
C GLY A 7 3.50 -19.50 20.86
N GLY A 8 3.96 -18.46 20.16
CA GLY A 8 3.54 -18.15 18.80
C GLY A 8 4.31 -18.94 17.73
N GLY A 9 4.46 -18.32 16.55
CA GLY A 9 5.27 -18.89 15.47
C GLY A 9 4.49 -19.70 14.44
N LEU A 10 3.16 -19.85 14.58
CA LEU A 10 2.30 -20.22 13.46
C LEU A 10 2.33 -19.09 12.42
N GLY A 11 3.04 -19.32 11.33
CA GLY A 11 3.22 -18.35 10.26
C GLY A 11 2.04 -18.30 9.31
N ILE A 12 2.08 -17.30 8.43
CA ILE A 12 1.04 -16.99 7.46
C ILE A 12 1.67 -16.90 6.08
N ASP A 13 0.98 -17.43 5.10
CA ASP A 13 1.36 -17.40 3.69
C ASP A 13 0.89 -16.08 3.06
N TYR A 14 1.74 -15.05 3.03
CA TYR A 14 1.39 -13.74 2.49
C TYR A 14 1.51 -13.66 0.97
N ASP A 15 2.40 -14.45 0.36
CA ASP A 15 2.63 -14.46 -1.09
C ASP A 15 1.88 -15.59 -1.83
N GLY A 16 1.27 -16.53 -1.10
CA GLY A 16 0.50 -17.64 -1.67
C GLY A 16 1.35 -18.77 -2.22
N THR A 17 2.67 -18.74 -2.03
CA THR A 17 3.60 -19.72 -2.62
C THR A 17 3.65 -21.03 -1.84
N ARG A 18 3.24 -21.03 -0.56
CA ARG A 18 3.41 -22.14 0.38
C ARG A 18 4.84 -22.71 0.38
N SER A 19 5.83 -21.83 0.39
CA SER A 19 7.24 -22.21 0.29
C SER A 19 8.00 -21.93 1.57
N GLY A 20 8.97 -22.80 1.89
CA GLY A 20 9.93 -22.59 2.99
C GLY A 20 11.17 -21.80 2.56
N GLU A 21 11.28 -21.50 1.27
CA GLU A 21 12.37 -20.70 0.70
C GLU A 21 12.02 -19.21 0.65
N SER A 22 10.75 -18.85 0.86
CA SER A 22 10.27 -17.47 0.92
C SER A 22 10.20 -17.02 2.38
N ASP A 23 10.81 -15.87 2.68
CA ASP A 23 10.68 -15.21 3.99
C ASP A 23 9.24 -14.71 4.24
N MET A 24 8.41 -14.69 3.21
CA MET A 24 7.04 -14.18 3.21
C MET A 24 5.96 -15.27 3.25
N SER A 25 6.36 -16.54 3.36
CA SER A 25 5.46 -17.69 3.29
C SER A 25 5.77 -18.74 4.36
N VAL A 26 4.95 -19.80 4.38
CA VAL A 26 5.17 -21.00 5.18
C VAL A 26 4.98 -22.25 4.34
N ALA A 27 5.85 -23.24 4.53
CA ALA A 27 5.77 -24.54 3.83
C ALA A 27 4.78 -25.54 4.45
N TYR A 28 4.04 -25.15 5.50
CA TYR A 28 3.20 -26.05 6.27
C TYR A 28 1.77 -25.53 6.37
N GLY A 29 0.83 -26.46 6.53
CA GLY A 29 -0.57 -26.15 6.83
C GLY A 29 -0.82 -26.00 8.33
N PHE A 30 -2.02 -25.52 8.67
CA PHE A 30 -2.48 -25.43 10.06
C PHE A 30 -2.47 -26.81 10.74
N GLU A 31 -2.98 -27.83 10.05
CA GLU A 31 -3.04 -29.21 10.54
C GLU A 31 -1.66 -29.82 10.74
N GLU A 32 -0.70 -29.49 9.87
CA GLU A 32 0.67 -29.99 9.95
C GLU A 32 1.41 -29.40 11.14
N TYR A 33 1.27 -28.08 11.38
CA TYR A 33 1.79 -27.42 12.57
C TYR A 33 1.21 -28.04 13.84
N ALA A 34 -0.13 -28.15 13.91
CA ALA A 34 -0.82 -28.72 15.07
C ALA A 34 -0.40 -30.18 15.33
N SER A 35 -0.35 -30.99 14.27
CA SER A 35 0.06 -32.39 14.35
C SER A 35 1.51 -32.52 14.84
N THR A 36 2.43 -31.70 14.33
CA THR A 36 3.84 -31.72 14.73
C THR A 36 4.00 -31.41 16.22
N VAL A 37 3.32 -30.36 16.71
CA VAL A 37 3.34 -29.99 18.13
C VAL A 37 2.77 -31.10 19.02
N VAL A 38 1.60 -31.63 18.66
CA VAL A 38 0.93 -32.69 19.42
C VAL A 38 1.77 -33.97 19.44
N GLN A 39 2.36 -34.35 18.31
CA GLN A 39 3.20 -35.54 18.20
C GLN A 39 4.48 -35.42 19.01
N ALA A 40 5.14 -34.26 18.98
CA ALA A 40 6.35 -34.01 19.77
C ALA A 40 6.06 -34.13 21.27
N ALA A 41 4.99 -33.47 21.76
CA ALA A 41 4.58 -33.57 23.16
C ALA A 41 4.21 -35.01 23.54
N ARG A 42 3.45 -35.71 22.68
CA ARG A 42 3.04 -37.10 22.90
C ARG A 42 4.24 -38.04 23.03
N LEU A 43 5.24 -37.92 22.15
CA LEU A 43 6.41 -38.78 22.12
C LEU A 43 7.16 -38.73 23.46
N VAL A 44 7.45 -37.53 23.95
CA VAL A 44 8.18 -37.32 25.21
C VAL A 44 7.35 -37.79 26.41
N CYS A 45 6.05 -37.47 26.45
CA CYS A 45 5.18 -37.88 27.55
C CYS A 45 5.08 -39.39 27.66
N ASN A 46 4.90 -40.08 26.54
CA ASN A 46 4.82 -41.54 26.48
C ASN A 46 6.13 -42.21 26.92
N GLN A 47 7.27 -41.70 26.46
CA GLN A 47 8.59 -42.23 26.85
C GLN A 47 8.88 -42.07 28.34
N LYS A 48 8.41 -40.98 28.95
CA LYS A 48 8.61 -40.70 30.38
C LYS A 48 7.50 -41.24 31.28
N GLY A 49 6.43 -41.80 30.70
CA GLY A 49 5.28 -42.31 31.46
C GLY A 49 4.53 -41.23 32.22
N VAL A 50 4.55 -39.98 31.73
CA VAL A 50 3.85 -38.85 32.36
C VAL A 50 2.52 -38.57 31.67
N VAL A 51 1.56 -38.01 32.41
CA VAL A 51 0.25 -37.62 31.86
C VAL A 51 0.43 -36.48 30.86
N HIS A 52 -0.29 -36.55 29.73
CA HIS A 52 -0.27 -35.51 28.71
C HIS A 52 -0.74 -34.16 29.27
N PRO A 53 0.01 -33.06 29.05
CA PRO A 53 -0.39 -31.73 29.47
C PRO A 53 -1.50 -31.16 28.57
N VAL A 54 -2.13 -30.08 29.02
CA VAL A 54 -2.93 -29.21 28.14
C VAL A 54 -1.95 -28.38 27.30
N LEU A 55 -2.17 -28.31 26.00
CA LEU A 55 -1.35 -27.51 25.08
C LEU A 55 -2.00 -26.14 24.88
N CYS A 56 -1.19 -25.08 24.96
CA CYS A 56 -1.59 -23.70 24.67
C CYS A 56 -0.68 -23.12 23.58
N SER A 57 -1.22 -22.27 22.71
CA SER A 57 -0.46 -21.56 21.67
C SER A 57 -0.88 -20.10 21.63
N GLU A 58 0.11 -19.22 21.44
CA GLU A 58 -0.02 -17.76 21.36
C GLU A 58 0.08 -17.29 19.90
N SER A 59 -0.64 -17.96 19.00
CA SER A 59 -0.60 -17.73 17.54
C SER A 59 -1.34 -16.46 17.10
N GLY A 60 -0.96 -15.30 17.65
CA GLY A 60 -1.63 -14.03 17.42
C GLY A 60 -1.71 -13.64 15.94
N ARG A 61 -0.57 -13.61 15.23
CA ARG A 61 -0.49 -13.25 13.81
C ARG A 61 -1.45 -14.07 12.95
N ALA A 62 -1.53 -15.39 13.19
CA ALA A 62 -2.39 -16.27 12.43
C ALA A 62 -3.90 -16.00 12.65
N LEU A 63 -4.28 -15.50 13.82
CA LEU A 63 -5.66 -15.14 14.13
C LEU A 63 -6.07 -13.81 13.51
N VAL A 64 -5.18 -12.82 13.51
CA VAL A 64 -5.53 -11.42 13.18
C VAL A 64 -5.20 -11.03 11.74
N SER A 65 -4.29 -11.71 11.05
CA SER A 65 -3.74 -11.22 9.77
C SER A 65 -4.75 -11.04 8.63
N HIS A 66 -5.87 -11.76 8.65
CA HIS A 66 -6.87 -11.75 7.57
C HIS A 66 -8.18 -11.02 7.93
N GLN A 67 -8.28 -10.45 9.13
CA GLN A 67 -9.55 -9.87 9.61
C GLN A 67 -9.77 -8.41 9.17
N SER A 68 -8.72 -7.75 8.66
CA SER A 68 -8.74 -6.36 8.24
C SER A 68 -8.30 -6.19 6.79
N ILE A 69 -8.93 -5.23 6.13
CA ILE A 69 -8.63 -4.84 4.76
C ILE A 69 -8.52 -3.32 4.75
N LEU A 70 -7.45 -2.82 4.15
CA LEU A 70 -7.22 -1.41 3.91
C LEU A 70 -7.73 -1.06 2.52
N ILE A 71 -8.66 -0.10 2.43
CA ILE A 71 -9.26 0.35 1.18
C ILE A 71 -8.86 1.80 0.94
N TYR A 72 -8.29 2.10 -0.23
CA TYR A 72 -7.90 3.46 -0.62
C TYR A 72 -8.17 3.71 -2.10
N ASP A 73 -8.29 4.99 -2.47
CA ASP A 73 -8.52 5.40 -3.84
C ASP A 73 -7.18 5.73 -4.53
N ALA A 74 -7.05 5.30 -5.79
CA ALA A 74 -6.06 5.85 -6.70
C ALA A 74 -6.58 7.16 -7.30
N LEU A 75 -5.93 8.27 -6.98
CA LEU A 75 -6.33 9.62 -7.37
C LEU A 75 -5.93 9.95 -8.80
N SER A 76 -4.72 9.56 -9.20
CA SER A 76 -4.19 9.79 -10.54
C SER A 76 -3.20 8.70 -10.92
N ALA A 77 -2.94 8.57 -12.22
CA ALA A 77 -1.89 7.71 -12.76
C ALA A 77 -1.03 8.53 -13.71
N VAL A 78 0.26 8.62 -13.42
CA VAL A 78 1.24 9.33 -14.23
C VAL A 78 2.20 8.30 -14.82
N GLN A 79 2.52 8.42 -16.10
CA GLN A 79 3.55 7.58 -16.71
C GLN A 79 4.88 7.82 -15.99
N GLU A 80 5.49 6.77 -15.41
CA GLU A 80 6.83 6.90 -14.85
C GLU A 80 7.79 7.26 -15.98
N PRO A 81 8.74 8.18 -15.76
CA PRO A 81 9.75 8.49 -16.75
C PRO A 81 10.49 7.19 -17.08
N SER A 82 10.39 6.74 -18.33
CA SER A 82 11.19 5.62 -18.78
C SER A 82 12.64 6.09 -18.82
N ASP A 83 13.53 5.39 -18.12
CA ASP A 83 15.00 5.49 -18.31
C ASP A 83 15.43 4.94 -19.68
N SER A 84 14.57 5.06 -20.70
CA SER A 84 14.84 4.74 -22.08
C SER A 84 15.81 5.78 -22.64
N VAL A 85 17.05 5.73 -22.18
CA VAL A 85 18.17 6.16 -23.01
C VAL A 85 18.05 5.32 -24.28
N SER A 86 17.82 5.96 -25.41
CA SER A 86 17.58 5.22 -26.65
C SER A 86 18.77 4.30 -26.91
N SER A 87 18.52 3.14 -27.52
CA SER A 87 19.59 2.23 -27.92
C SER A 87 20.70 2.97 -28.67
N ASP A 88 20.33 3.96 -29.49
CA ASP A 88 21.25 4.80 -30.25
C ASP A 88 22.10 5.74 -29.38
N GLU A 89 21.53 6.30 -28.30
CA GLU A 89 22.26 7.15 -27.35
C GLU A 89 23.19 6.34 -26.43
N LEU A 90 22.81 5.11 -26.04
CA LEU A 90 23.72 4.22 -25.32
C LEU A 90 24.85 3.71 -26.22
N ILE A 91 24.55 3.40 -27.49
CA ILE A 91 25.55 2.98 -28.47
C ILE A 91 26.53 4.11 -28.74
N SER A 92 26.08 5.37 -28.86
CA SER A 92 26.97 6.51 -29.07
C SER A 92 27.88 6.77 -27.86
N ARG A 93 27.34 6.74 -26.63
CA ARG A 93 28.15 6.84 -25.40
C ARG A 93 29.14 5.68 -25.26
N LEU A 94 28.76 4.47 -25.71
CA LEU A 94 29.66 3.31 -25.73
C LEU A 94 30.79 3.50 -26.77
N ASP A 95 30.48 4.09 -27.93
CA ASP A 95 31.47 4.40 -28.96
C ASP A 95 32.46 5.50 -28.52
N ASP A 96 32.00 6.46 -27.72
CA ASP A 96 32.87 7.48 -27.11
C ASP A 96 33.78 6.92 -26.02
N LEU A 97 33.32 5.91 -25.26
CA LEU A 97 34.10 5.25 -24.20
C LEU A 97 35.09 4.21 -24.76
N VAL A 98 34.74 3.55 -25.87
CA VAL A 98 35.54 2.51 -26.53
C VAL A 98 36.38 3.14 -27.64
N GLY A 99 37.34 3.97 -27.26
CA GLY A 99 38.30 4.55 -28.20
C GLY A 99 39.17 3.49 -28.91
N ASN A 100 39.19 3.55 -30.24
CA ASN A 100 39.99 2.80 -31.23
C ASN A 100 39.75 1.26 -31.32
N PRO A 101 39.17 0.76 -32.44
CA PRO A 101 38.71 -0.62 -32.55
C PRO A 101 39.85 -1.61 -32.85
N THR A 102 40.15 -2.49 -31.90
CA THR A 102 40.77 -3.80 -32.23
C THR A 102 39.68 -4.87 -32.39
N ASN A 103 39.97 -5.98 -33.09
CA ASN A 103 38.99 -7.05 -33.37
C ASN A 103 38.30 -7.65 -32.11
N VAL A 104 38.94 -7.53 -30.93
CA VAL A 104 38.36 -7.94 -29.65
C VAL A 104 37.20 -7.03 -29.23
N HIS A 105 37.27 -5.73 -29.56
CA HIS A 105 36.24 -4.74 -29.26
C HIS A 105 34.98 -4.95 -30.09
N ALA A 106 35.09 -5.43 -31.33
CA ALA A 106 33.94 -5.68 -32.20
C ALA A 106 33.04 -6.82 -31.66
N ASN A 107 33.64 -7.90 -31.17
CA ASN A 107 32.90 -9.02 -30.58
C ASN A 107 32.25 -8.62 -29.25
N LEU A 108 32.96 -7.88 -28.40
CA LEU A 108 32.43 -7.37 -27.12
C LEU A 108 31.27 -6.39 -27.35
N LYS A 109 31.41 -5.48 -28.32
CA LYS A 109 30.35 -4.54 -28.75
C LYS A 109 29.10 -5.31 -29.19
N SER A 110 29.24 -6.29 -30.08
CA SER A 110 28.09 -7.07 -30.57
C SER A 110 27.39 -7.89 -29.48
N ALA A 111 28.12 -8.33 -28.45
CA ALA A 111 27.56 -9.09 -27.33
C ALA A 111 26.85 -8.17 -26.33
N LEU A 112 27.44 -7.02 -26.01
CA LEU A 112 26.85 -6.00 -25.13
C LEU A 112 25.63 -5.36 -25.77
N SER A 113 25.68 -4.96 -27.04
CA SER A 113 24.54 -4.39 -27.77
C SER A 113 23.34 -5.34 -27.81
N ARG A 114 23.55 -6.65 -28.00
CA ARG A 114 22.46 -7.64 -27.94
C ARG A 114 21.89 -7.81 -26.53
N ARG A 115 22.74 -7.75 -25.49
CA ARG A 115 22.30 -7.86 -24.09
C ARG A 115 21.55 -6.61 -23.64
N LEU A 116 22.00 -5.43 -24.08
CA LEU A 116 21.34 -4.13 -23.89
C LEU A 116 20.02 -4.06 -24.65
N ALA A 117 19.98 -4.45 -25.93
CA ALA A 117 18.72 -4.50 -26.70
C ALA A 117 17.68 -5.41 -26.04
N LYS A 118 18.10 -6.58 -25.53
CA LYS A 118 17.22 -7.49 -24.80
C LYS A 118 16.76 -6.93 -23.43
N GLN A 119 17.57 -6.08 -22.80
CA GLN A 119 17.19 -5.37 -21.57
C GLN A 119 16.27 -4.16 -21.87
N LEU A 120 16.45 -3.50 -23.02
CA LEU A 120 15.60 -2.42 -23.51
C LEU A 120 14.23 -2.91 -23.96
N GLU A 121 14.14 -4.04 -24.68
CA GLU A 121 12.86 -4.68 -25.02
C GLU A 121 12.07 -5.09 -23.75
N ALA A 122 12.77 -5.42 -22.66
CA ALA A 122 12.15 -5.64 -21.35
C ALA A 122 11.81 -4.34 -20.61
N ALA A 123 12.44 -3.21 -20.97
CA ALA A 123 12.20 -1.88 -20.41
C ALA A 123 11.19 -1.04 -21.23
N GLU A 124 10.73 -1.53 -22.39
CA GLU A 124 9.71 -0.86 -23.22
C GLU A 124 8.30 -0.94 -22.62
N GLU A 125 8.09 -1.74 -21.57
CA GLU A 125 6.81 -1.73 -20.85
C GLU A 125 6.69 -0.48 -19.99
N THR A 126 5.90 0.45 -20.51
CA THR A 126 5.54 1.68 -19.82
C THR A 126 4.87 1.36 -18.48
N THR A 127 5.53 1.75 -17.39
CA THR A 127 4.99 1.66 -16.04
C THR A 127 4.37 2.99 -15.63
N TYR A 128 3.27 2.94 -14.87
CA TYR A 128 2.54 4.11 -14.41
C TYR A 128 2.61 4.19 -12.88
N ALA A 129 2.96 5.36 -12.35
CA ALA A 129 2.85 5.68 -10.95
C ALA A 129 1.40 6.02 -10.61
N TYR A 130 0.73 5.15 -9.84
CA TYR A 130 -0.61 5.39 -9.31
C TYR A 130 -0.50 6.08 -7.96
N HIS A 131 -0.94 7.33 -7.89
CA HIS A 131 -0.98 8.10 -6.65
C HIS A 131 -2.16 7.63 -5.79
N ALA A 132 -1.85 6.89 -4.72
CA ALA A 132 -2.80 6.31 -3.80
C ALA A 132 -3.05 7.25 -2.63
N ASN A 133 -4.31 7.46 -2.26
CA ASN A 133 -4.70 8.20 -1.06
C ASN A 133 -4.46 7.37 0.21
N LEU A 134 -3.19 7.13 0.48
CA LEU A 134 -2.64 6.22 1.47
C LEU A 134 -1.38 6.87 2.02
N SER A 135 -1.02 6.56 3.28
CA SER A 135 0.32 6.77 3.80
C SER A 135 0.96 5.44 4.16
N VAL A 136 2.02 5.04 3.44
CA VAL A 136 2.70 3.75 3.64
C VAL A 136 3.26 3.66 5.06
N PHE A 137 3.80 4.76 5.59
CA PHE A 137 4.42 4.81 6.91
C PHE A 137 3.44 4.65 8.07
N SER A 138 2.21 5.15 7.92
CA SER A 138 1.20 5.07 8.98
C SER A 138 0.39 3.77 8.92
N LEU A 139 0.07 3.31 7.72
CA LEU A 139 -0.87 2.22 7.49
C LEU A 139 -0.20 0.88 7.16
N THR A 140 1.03 0.89 6.65
CA THR A 140 1.77 -0.32 6.30
C THR A 140 3.25 -0.20 6.71
N PRO A 141 3.57 0.08 7.98
CA PRO A 141 4.95 0.26 8.42
C PRO A 141 5.80 -1.01 8.23
N ASP A 142 5.21 -2.21 8.30
CA ASP A 142 5.93 -3.46 8.05
C ASP A 142 6.41 -3.57 6.58
N PHE A 143 5.66 -3.00 5.63
CA PHE A 143 6.11 -2.96 4.23
C PHE A 143 7.39 -2.14 4.12
N TRP A 144 7.41 -0.95 4.72
CA TRP A 144 8.59 -0.09 4.69
C TRP A 144 9.77 -0.69 5.47
N GLY A 145 9.53 -1.12 6.71
CA GLY A 145 10.55 -1.47 7.68
C GLY A 145 11.14 -2.88 7.53
N ILE A 146 10.32 -3.88 7.18
CA ILE A 146 10.76 -5.28 7.05
C ILE A 146 10.44 -5.90 5.69
N LYS A 147 10.03 -5.08 4.70
CA LYS A 147 9.67 -5.53 3.34
C LYS A 147 8.57 -6.58 3.33
N GLN A 148 7.65 -6.47 4.29
CA GLN A 148 6.49 -7.34 4.37
C GLN A 148 5.61 -7.17 3.13
N LEU A 149 5.38 -8.25 2.40
CA LEU A 149 4.41 -8.28 1.30
C LEU A 149 2.98 -8.30 1.83
N PHE A 150 2.12 -7.55 1.13
CA PHE A 150 0.68 -7.57 1.30
C PHE A 150 -0.01 -7.87 -0.03
N PRO A 151 -1.06 -8.71 -0.06
CA PRO A 151 -1.90 -8.86 -1.24
C PRO A 151 -2.62 -7.56 -1.58
N ILE A 152 -2.37 -7.03 -2.77
CA ILE A 152 -2.97 -5.79 -3.26
C ILE A 152 -3.72 -6.06 -4.57
N LEU A 153 -4.97 -5.61 -4.64
CA LEU A 153 -5.81 -5.77 -5.83
C LEU A 153 -6.83 -4.63 -6.01
N PRO A 154 -7.24 -4.30 -7.24
CA PRO A 154 -8.44 -3.49 -7.48
C PRO A 154 -9.68 -4.15 -6.89
N ILE A 155 -10.64 -3.37 -6.39
CA ILE A 155 -11.89 -3.94 -5.82
C ILE A 155 -13.02 -4.16 -6.83
N HIS A 156 -12.82 -3.70 -8.05
CA HIS A 156 -13.82 -3.62 -9.09
C HIS A 156 -13.14 -3.78 -10.47
N ARG A 157 -13.95 -4.08 -11.50
CA ARG A 157 -13.48 -4.38 -12.87
C ARG A 157 -12.57 -5.60 -12.97
N LEU A 158 -12.67 -6.52 -12.01
CA LEU A 158 -11.92 -7.78 -11.99
C LEU A 158 -12.29 -8.73 -13.14
N ASP A 159 -13.41 -8.48 -13.82
CA ASP A 159 -13.87 -9.14 -15.04
C ASP A 159 -13.30 -8.53 -16.32
N GLU A 160 -12.65 -7.36 -16.24
CA GLU A 160 -11.98 -6.71 -17.36
C GLU A 160 -10.47 -7.05 -17.34
N GLU A 161 -9.84 -7.12 -18.52
CA GLU A 161 -8.39 -7.28 -18.58
C GLU A 161 -7.68 -5.95 -18.25
N PRO A 162 -6.75 -5.91 -17.29
CA PRO A 162 -5.94 -4.74 -16.98
C PRO A 162 -4.98 -4.42 -18.13
N LYS A 163 -4.78 -3.12 -18.42
CA LYS A 163 -4.02 -2.65 -19.60
C LYS A 163 -2.76 -1.88 -19.24
N GLN A 164 -2.54 -1.58 -17.96
CA GLN A 164 -1.40 -0.82 -17.50
C GLN A 164 -0.65 -1.61 -16.44
N LYS A 165 0.68 -1.46 -16.43
CA LYS A 165 1.51 -1.86 -15.31
C LYS A 165 1.66 -0.66 -14.40
N GLY A 166 1.39 -0.82 -13.12
CA GLY A 166 1.45 0.28 -12.18
C GLY A 166 2.20 -0.04 -10.91
N THR A 167 2.95 0.95 -10.43
CA THR A 167 3.49 1.04 -9.07
C THR A 167 2.55 1.90 -8.25
N LEU A 168 2.49 1.70 -6.93
CA LEU A 168 1.65 2.52 -6.07
C LEU A 168 2.54 3.50 -5.31
N ILE A 169 2.22 4.79 -5.39
CA ILE A 169 2.95 5.85 -4.71
C ILE A 169 1.97 6.53 -3.76
N ASP A 170 2.34 6.63 -2.49
CA ASP A 170 1.61 7.37 -1.47
C ASP A 170 1.72 8.90 -1.74
N LEU A 171 0.93 9.70 -1.04
CA LEU A 171 0.91 11.17 -1.12
C LEU A 171 1.98 11.87 -0.27
N THR A 172 2.75 11.13 0.50
CA THR A 172 3.86 11.65 1.30
C THR A 172 4.94 12.24 0.39
N CYS A 173 5.68 13.20 0.92
CA CYS A 173 6.79 13.82 0.19
C CYS A 173 8.07 12.96 0.20
N ASP A 174 8.01 11.76 0.78
CA ASP A 174 9.15 10.87 0.89
C ASP A 174 9.16 9.88 -0.27
N SER A 175 10.31 9.70 -0.91
CA SER A 175 10.48 8.74 -2.01
C SER A 175 10.30 7.28 -1.57
N ASP A 176 10.46 7.00 -0.29
CA ASP A 176 10.23 5.67 0.30
C ASP A 176 8.74 5.33 0.45
N GLY A 177 7.84 6.31 0.24
CA GLY A 177 6.39 6.14 0.17
C GLY A 177 5.93 5.42 -1.11
N LYS A 178 6.65 4.40 -1.56
CA LYS A 178 6.38 3.64 -2.79
C LYS A 178 6.19 2.16 -2.45
N VAL A 179 5.15 1.57 -3.01
CA VAL A 179 4.97 0.12 -3.07
C VAL A 179 5.38 -0.36 -4.45
N ASP A 180 6.51 -1.05 -4.49
CA ASP A 180 7.17 -1.53 -5.72
C ASP A 180 7.51 -3.02 -5.66
N GLN A 181 7.03 -3.75 -4.66
CA GLN A 181 7.19 -5.19 -4.55
C GLN A 181 5.82 -5.84 -4.35
N PHE A 182 5.48 -6.74 -5.26
CA PHE A 182 4.18 -7.40 -5.29
C PHE A 182 4.31 -8.92 -5.32
N ILE A 183 3.19 -9.60 -5.06
CA ILE A 183 3.10 -11.06 -5.10
C ILE A 183 3.61 -11.59 -6.46
N GLY A 184 4.42 -12.64 -6.41
CA GLY A 184 5.06 -13.20 -7.60
C GLY A 184 6.41 -12.56 -7.95
N GLY A 185 6.94 -11.69 -7.09
CA GLY A 185 8.24 -11.04 -7.28
C GLY A 185 8.25 -10.00 -8.39
N THR A 186 7.07 -9.47 -8.75
CA THR A 186 6.94 -8.42 -9.76
C THR A 186 7.14 -7.04 -9.12
N GLN A 187 7.67 -6.11 -9.93
CA GLN A 187 7.86 -4.71 -9.53
C GLN A 187 6.67 -3.81 -9.88
N SER A 188 5.64 -4.38 -10.50
CA SER A 188 4.42 -3.66 -10.88
C SER A 188 3.20 -4.58 -10.79
N LEU A 189 2.05 -3.96 -10.61
CA LEU A 189 0.73 -4.61 -10.65
C LEU A 189 0.05 -4.35 -12.00
N PRO A 190 -0.66 -5.35 -12.53
CA PRO A 190 -1.57 -5.12 -13.64
C PRO A 190 -2.81 -4.36 -13.15
N LEU A 191 -2.96 -3.12 -13.60
CA LEU A 191 -4.01 -2.19 -13.19
C LEU A 191 -4.83 -1.68 -14.39
N HIS A 192 -6.03 -1.19 -14.11
CA HIS A 192 -6.86 -0.51 -15.08
C HIS A 192 -6.59 1.01 -15.06
N CYS A 193 -6.62 1.65 -16.23
CA CYS A 193 -6.50 3.10 -16.33
C CYS A 193 -7.47 3.82 -15.37
N VAL A 194 -6.94 4.77 -14.60
CA VAL A 194 -7.74 5.69 -13.78
C VAL A 194 -8.52 6.60 -14.72
N LYS A 195 -9.85 6.67 -14.54
CA LYS A 195 -10.69 7.63 -15.27
C LYS A 195 -10.63 8.95 -14.50
N GLU A 196 -10.09 10.01 -15.10
CA GLU A 196 -10.19 11.35 -14.51
C GLU A 196 -11.67 11.73 -14.34
N ALA A 197 -12.03 12.21 -13.15
CA ALA A 197 -13.31 12.88 -12.95
C ALA A 197 -13.29 14.16 -13.78
N ALA A 198 -14.14 14.25 -14.81
CA ALA A 198 -14.18 15.36 -15.75
C ALA A 198 -14.21 16.72 -15.01
N ALA A 199 -13.15 17.52 -15.20
CA ALA A 199 -13.07 18.89 -14.74
C ALA A 199 -14.18 19.72 -15.42
N GLY A 200 -15.25 20.07 -14.70
CA GLY A 200 -16.26 20.97 -15.25
C GLY A 200 -17.71 20.90 -14.75
N THR A 201 -18.01 20.35 -13.56
CA THR A 201 -19.38 20.47 -13.01
C THR A 201 -19.41 21.35 -11.76
N THR A 202 -19.45 22.65 -12.00
CA THR A 202 -19.74 23.68 -10.99
C THR A 202 -21.15 23.49 -10.45
N SER A 203 -21.30 22.93 -9.25
CA SER A 203 -22.46 23.15 -8.39
C SER A 203 -22.12 22.71 -6.96
N GLY A 204 -21.48 23.62 -6.22
CA GLY A 204 -21.52 23.58 -4.77
C GLY A 204 -22.98 23.48 -4.30
N ARG A 205 -23.20 22.70 -3.23
CA ARG A 205 -24.50 22.30 -2.65
C ARG A 205 -25.20 21.12 -3.35
N SER A 206 -24.59 19.94 -3.34
CA SER A 206 -25.34 18.65 -3.42
C SER A 206 -24.48 17.38 -3.16
N TRP A 207 -23.20 17.47 -2.79
CA TRP A 207 -22.35 16.29 -2.65
C TRP A 207 -22.58 15.46 -1.36
N ARG A 208 -23.29 16.01 -0.35
CA ARG A 208 -23.73 15.24 0.83
C ARG A 208 -24.92 14.30 0.56
N GLU A 209 -25.65 14.46 -0.56
CA GLU A 209 -26.83 13.64 -0.90
C GLU A 209 -26.70 12.87 -2.23
N ARG A 210 -25.53 12.91 -2.89
CA ARG A 210 -25.31 12.23 -4.18
C ARG A 210 -24.21 11.17 -4.11
N THR A 211 -24.13 10.42 -3.02
CA THR A 211 -23.28 9.22 -2.87
C THR A 211 -23.86 7.98 -3.58
N ARG A 212 -24.69 8.14 -4.64
CA ARG A 212 -25.62 7.06 -5.04
C ARG A 212 -25.74 6.71 -6.51
N ARG A 213 -24.93 7.27 -7.41
CA ARG A 213 -24.85 6.77 -8.80
C ARG A 213 -23.42 6.87 -9.31
N ARG A 214 -22.86 5.72 -9.69
CA ARG A 214 -21.66 5.56 -10.51
C ARG A 214 -20.34 5.61 -9.70
N TRP A 215 -19.98 4.48 -9.09
CA TRP A 215 -18.60 4.21 -8.68
C TRP A 215 -17.64 4.55 -9.82
N GLY A 216 -16.81 5.56 -9.61
CA GLY A 216 -16.02 6.20 -10.64
C GLY A 216 -14.77 6.83 -10.04
N ALA A 217 -13.89 5.99 -9.51
CA ALA A 217 -12.45 6.19 -9.33
C ALA A 217 -11.87 4.84 -8.88
N GLY A 218 -10.63 4.54 -9.27
CA GLY A 218 -10.02 3.22 -9.07
C GLY A 218 -9.74 2.91 -7.60
N THR A 219 -10.67 2.28 -6.88
CA THR A 219 -10.44 1.85 -5.50
C THR A 219 -9.63 0.55 -5.46
N ILE A 220 -8.57 0.54 -4.65
CA ILE A 220 -7.63 -0.57 -4.43
C ILE A 220 -7.76 -1.04 -2.98
N CYS A 221 -7.72 -2.36 -2.78
CA CYS A 221 -7.64 -2.99 -1.46
C CYS A 221 -6.25 -3.57 -1.24
N SER A 222 -5.73 -3.40 -0.03
CA SER A 222 -4.66 -4.20 0.54
C SER A 222 -5.21 -5.03 1.70
N VAL A 223 -4.92 -6.32 1.75
CA VAL A 223 -5.27 -7.16 2.91
C VAL A 223 -4.09 -7.14 3.89
N GLY A 224 -4.26 -6.52 5.04
CA GLY A 224 -3.20 -6.36 6.04
C GLY A 224 -3.73 -5.85 7.38
N ASP A 225 -3.03 -6.24 8.45
CA ASP A 225 -3.29 -5.82 9.83
C ASP A 225 -2.40 -4.63 10.17
N PHE A 226 -2.98 -3.44 10.39
CA PHE A 226 -2.35 -2.35 11.13
C PHE A 226 -3.39 -1.42 11.76
N GLY A 227 -3.20 -1.18 13.05
CA GLY A 227 -3.89 -0.12 13.79
C GLY A 227 -3.39 1.26 13.40
N THR A 228 -4.31 2.22 13.44
CA THR A 228 -4.13 3.67 13.19
C THR A 228 -4.04 4.14 11.75
N GLY A 229 -5.05 3.77 10.94
CA GLY A 229 -5.55 4.69 9.91
C GLY A 229 -7.05 4.51 9.73
N GLY A 230 -7.72 5.61 9.35
CA GLY A 230 -9.18 5.74 9.40
C GLY A 230 -9.90 4.59 8.69
N GLU A 231 -10.84 3.98 9.40
CA GLU A 231 -11.72 2.94 8.88
C GLU A 231 -12.63 3.50 7.77
N ILE A 232 -12.36 3.15 6.51
CA ILE A 232 -13.34 3.34 5.42
C ILE A 232 -14.20 2.09 5.34
N GLY A 233 -15.24 2.04 6.17
CA GLY A 233 -16.30 1.05 6.13
C GLY A 233 -17.63 1.68 5.74
N ARG A 234 -17.87 1.95 4.45
CA ARG A 234 -19.18 2.46 4.00
C ARG A 234 -19.63 1.86 2.68
N GLU A 235 -20.10 0.60 2.71
CA GLU A 235 -21.30 0.07 1.99
C GLU A 235 -21.40 -1.47 2.12
N LEU A 236 -21.62 -2.00 3.32
CA LEU A 236 -22.08 -3.39 3.56
C LEU A 236 -23.25 -3.42 4.56
N ARG A 237 -24.12 -2.41 4.48
CA ARG A 237 -25.11 -2.07 5.52
C ARG A 237 -26.36 -2.96 5.57
N GLY A 238 -26.31 -4.15 4.98
CA GLY A 238 -27.37 -5.15 5.10
C GLY A 238 -27.04 -6.29 6.08
N LEU A 239 -25.76 -6.61 6.29
CA LEU A 239 -25.34 -7.87 6.92
C LEU A 239 -24.24 -7.73 7.98
N TYR A 240 -23.43 -6.67 7.96
CA TYR A 240 -22.31 -6.49 8.90
C TYR A 240 -22.48 -5.19 9.69
N GLY A 241 -22.73 -5.30 11.00
CA GLY A 241 -22.77 -4.17 11.92
C GLY A 241 -21.36 -3.71 12.29
N GLY A 242 -20.93 -2.54 11.83
CA GLY A 242 -19.67 -1.91 12.23
C GLY A 242 -19.89 -0.72 13.15
N SER A 243 -19.08 -0.61 14.21
CA SER A 243 -18.87 0.64 14.96
C SER A 243 -17.94 1.56 14.17
N ARG A 244 -18.16 2.87 14.25
CA ARG A 244 -17.40 3.89 13.50
C ARG A 244 -16.35 4.51 14.42
N GLY A 245 -15.06 4.32 14.14
CA GLY A 245 -13.99 5.17 14.65
C GLY A 245 -13.66 6.27 13.63
N ASP A 246 -13.90 7.54 13.94
CA ASP A 246 -13.35 8.62 13.12
C ASP A 246 -11.82 8.68 13.36
N GLY A 247 -11.02 8.61 12.29
CA GLY A 247 -9.57 8.83 12.33
C GLY A 247 -9.19 10.26 12.75
N PRO A 248 -7.91 10.53 13.04
CA PRO A 248 -7.47 11.80 13.62
C PRO A 248 -7.74 12.96 12.65
N SER A 249 -8.28 14.05 13.18
CA SER A 249 -8.40 15.31 12.42
C SER A 249 -7.04 16.02 12.31
N ALA A 250 -6.93 16.98 11.41
CA ALA A 250 -5.77 17.87 11.36
C ALA A 250 -5.52 18.58 12.71
N ALA A 251 -6.59 18.93 13.44
CA ALA A 251 -6.47 19.49 14.79
C ALA A 251 -5.88 18.48 15.79
N ASP A 252 -6.21 17.19 15.69
CA ASP A 252 -5.67 16.17 16.60
C ASP A 252 -4.18 15.91 16.33
N GLN A 253 -3.77 15.95 15.05
CA GLN A 253 -2.35 15.90 14.70
C GLN A 253 -1.58 17.11 15.24
N LEU A 254 -2.14 18.32 15.13
CA LEU A 254 -1.53 19.53 15.67
C LEU A 254 -1.39 19.47 17.20
N LYS A 255 -2.40 18.93 17.91
CA LYS A 255 -2.31 18.70 19.36
C LYS A 255 -1.21 17.71 19.72
N ALA A 256 -1.06 16.63 18.94
CA ALA A 256 0.02 15.67 19.14
C ALA A 256 1.41 16.33 19.00
N MET A 257 1.52 17.38 18.18
CA MET A 257 2.72 18.21 18.01
C MET A 257 2.82 19.37 19.03
N HIS A 258 2.02 19.35 20.10
CA HIS A 258 1.98 20.38 21.14
C HIS A 258 1.55 21.78 20.67
N HIS A 259 0.75 21.87 19.60
CA HIS A 259 0.07 23.10 19.21
C HIS A 259 -1.35 23.19 19.79
N ASP A 260 -1.87 24.41 19.88
CA ASP A 260 -3.28 24.67 20.23
C ASP A 260 -4.07 25.09 18.98
N PRO A 261 -4.85 24.17 18.38
CA PRO A 261 -5.68 24.47 17.22
C PRO A 261 -6.68 25.60 17.43
N ALA A 262 -7.20 25.78 18.66
CA ALA A 262 -8.17 26.83 18.94
C ALA A 262 -7.51 28.21 18.86
N GLN A 263 -6.33 28.35 19.47
CA GLN A 263 -5.54 29.59 19.37
C GLN A 263 -5.09 29.86 17.93
N MET A 264 -4.66 28.84 17.20
CA MET A 264 -4.25 28.98 15.79
C MET A 264 -5.38 29.52 14.91
N LYS A 265 -6.63 29.07 15.11
CA LYS A 265 -7.80 29.60 14.38
C LYS A 265 -7.99 31.09 14.65
N VAL A 266 -7.88 31.53 15.91
CA VAL A 266 -7.99 32.94 16.30
C VAL A 266 -6.87 33.78 15.66
N ASP A 267 -5.64 33.27 15.67
CA ASP A 267 -4.49 33.98 15.09
C ASP A 267 -4.60 34.12 13.57
N ILE A 268 -5.10 33.09 12.87
CA ILE A 268 -5.36 33.14 11.43
C ILE A 268 -6.46 34.17 11.13
N ALA A 269 -7.56 34.17 11.89
CA ALA A 269 -8.65 35.12 11.71
C ALA A 269 -8.19 36.58 11.89
N LYS A 270 -7.38 36.83 12.92
CA LYS A 270 -6.79 38.15 13.16
C LYS A 270 -5.92 38.61 11.99
N ARG A 271 -5.02 37.75 11.50
CA ARG A 271 -4.15 38.06 10.36
C ARG A 271 -4.93 38.33 9.08
N GLY A 272 -6.01 37.58 8.84
CA GLY A 272 -6.89 37.81 7.70
C GLY A 272 -7.61 39.15 7.76
N ALA A 273 -8.07 39.54 8.96
CA ALA A 273 -8.73 40.83 9.20
C ALA A 273 -7.78 42.00 8.96
N ASP A 274 -6.50 41.88 9.37
CA ASP A 274 -5.48 42.90 9.16
C ASP A 274 -5.19 43.17 7.67
N VAL A 275 -5.39 42.18 6.80
CA VAL A 275 -5.20 42.28 5.33
C VAL A 275 -6.50 42.69 4.62
N GLY A 276 -7.63 42.80 5.34
CA GLY A 276 -8.93 43.19 4.79
C GLY A 276 -9.60 42.11 3.93
N GLN A 277 -9.19 40.84 4.06
CA GLN A 277 -9.66 39.72 3.24
C GLN A 277 -10.32 38.61 4.07
N TRP A 278 -10.84 38.93 5.27
CA TRP A 278 -11.51 37.95 6.13
C TRP A 278 -13.03 38.05 6.02
N THR A 279 -13.68 37.03 5.47
CA THR A 279 -15.13 36.88 5.43
C THR A 279 -15.57 35.65 6.23
N GLU A 280 -16.89 35.51 6.40
CA GLU A 280 -17.49 34.34 7.08
C GLU A 280 -17.19 33.02 6.35
N GLU A 281 -16.97 33.08 5.03
CA GLU A 281 -16.62 31.91 4.22
C GLU A 281 -15.22 31.36 4.56
N GLU A 282 -14.22 32.24 4.73
CA GLU A 282 -12.87 31.81 5.13
C GLU A 282 -12.87 31.24 6.55
N GLU A 283 -13.66 31.81 7.47
CA GLU A 283 -13.77 31.30 8.84
C GLU A 283 -14.35 29.87 8.87
N GLN A 284 -15.39 29.63 8.06
CA GLN A 284 -15.96 28.29 7.90
C GLN A 284 -14.97 27.33 7.25
N LEU A 285 -14.21 27.79 6.24
CA LEU A 285 -13.21 26.97 5.55
C LEU A 285 -12.09 26.55 6.49
N VAL A 286 -11.52 27.50 7.26
CA VAL A 286 -10.48 27.20 8.25
C VAL A 286 -11.02 26.25 9.32
N SER A 287 -12.23 26.49 9.82
CA SER A 287 -12.81 25.60 10.83
C SER A 287 -13.00 24.17 10.31
N LYS A 288 -13.40 24.05 9.04
CA LYS A 288 -13.55 22.78 8.33
C LYS A 288 -12.21 22.07 8.15
N VAL A 289 -11.18 22.74 7.63
CA VAL A 289 -9.85 22.15 7.38
C VAL A 289 -9.25 21.53 8.65
N PHE A 290 -9.39 22.22 9.79
CA PHE A 290 -8.91 21.70 11.08
C PHE A 290 -9.72 20.49 11.58
N GLY A 291 -10.99 20.37 11.20
CA GLY A 291 -11.86 19.26 11.60
C GLY A 291 -11.82 18.06 10.63
N ASP A 292 -11.34 18.28 9.41
CA ASP A 292 -11.22 17.24 8.39
C ASP A 292 -9.99 16.35 8.64
N MET A 293 -10.02 15.15 8.04
CA MET A 293 -8.87 14.24 8.03
C MET A 293 -7.72 14.79 7.18
N PRO A 294 -6.47 14.45 7.51
CA PRO A 294 -5.26 14.92 6.82
C PRO A 294 -5.01 14.27 5.44
N TYR A 295 -5.94 13.46 4.94
CA TYR A 295 -5.85 12.79 3.64
C TYR A 295 -6.52 13.65 2.54
N LEU A 296 -6.04 13.52 1.30
CA LEU A 296 -6.60 14.31 0.20
C LEU A 296 -8.00 13.80 -0.15
N PHE A 297 -8.94 14.73 -0.30
CA PHE A 297 -10.23 14.41 -0.88
C PHE A 297 -10.07 14.35 -2.40
N GLY A 298 -10.55 13.25 -3.03
CA GLY A 298 -10.70 13.21 -4.48
C GLY A 298 -11.52 14.42 -4.95
N ALA A 299 -11.08 15.04 -6.05
CA ALA A 299 -11.52 16.37 -6.52
C ALA A 299 -13.03 16.65 -6.29
N ALA A 300 -13.29 17.76 -5.61
CA ALA A 300 -14.63 18.28 -5.28
C ALA A 300 -15.31 19.00 -6.46
#